data_AF-A0A7C4L9J2-F1
#
_entry.id   AF-A0A7C4L9J2-F1
#
_cell.length_a   1.000
_cell.length_b   1.000
_cell.length_c   1.000
_cell.angle_alpha   90.00
_cell.angle_beta   90.00
_cell.angle_gamma   90.00
#
_symmetry.space_group_name_H-M   'P 1'
#
loop_
_entity.id
_entity.type
_entity.pdbx_description
1 polymer ?
#
loop_
_entity_poly.entity_id
_entity_poly.type
_entity_poly.pdbx_seq_one_letter_code
_entity_poly.pdbx_strand_id
1 'polypeptide(L)'
;MKKLIISLSFVILGWVTTASTLAYEGTVSASGSEVACKGSSVWYESRYRVVGRCEGLVYPYETQYEYYSIWAHDVARQTYVRLDDVDRGYFEGDVSVAFDKVIVTAEQDGAVRKPSEKIVASGRVEKFSFDKSQVGVQTTVAENKPGENKTMTVQNTETAKKTTTSSAGSVIGRIITSLLVIILIVVGIVIAGSLLFRNRGSVSA
;
A
#
# COMPACT_ATOMS: atom_id res chain seq x y z
N MET A 1 -8.13 -62.73 -18.58
CA MET A 1 -8.66 -61.45 -18.05
C MET A 1 -7.58 -60.73 -17.23
N LYS A 2 -6.51 -60.18 -17.85
CA LYS A 2 -5.40 -59.55 -17.10
C LYS A 2 -4.64 -58.45 -17.87
N LYS A 3 -5.09 -58.05 -19.06
CA LYS A 3 -4.39 -57.09 -19.94
C LYS A 3 -5.14 -55.77 -20.17
N LEU A 4 -6.28 -55.56 -19.52
CA LEU A 4 -7.14 -54.38 -19.73
C LEU A 4 -7.07 -53.32 -18.61
N ILE A 5 -6.31 -53.57 -17.55
CA ILE A 5 -6.26 -52.64 -16.38
C ILE A 5 -5.07 -51.68 -16.47
N ILE A 6 -4.08 -51.94 -17.34
CA ILE A 6 -2.84 -51.14 -17.41
C ILE A 6 -3.01 -49.88 -18.30
N SER A 7 -4.00 -49.82 -19.20
CA SER A 7 -4.14 -48.66 -20.11
C SER A 7 -5.03 -47.54 -19.59
N LEU A 8 -5.72 -47.71 -18.45
CA LEU A 8 -6.61 -46.69 -17.89
C LEU A 8 -5.92 -45.79 -16.86
N SER A 9 -4.67 -46.08 -16.49
CA SER A 9 -3.88 -45.25 -15.57
C SER A 9 -3.13 -44.11 -16.28
N PHE A 10 -2.98 -44.18 -17.62
CA PHE A 10 -2.22 -43.20 -18.39
C PHE A 10 -3.07 -42.05 -18.96
N VAL A 11 -4.40 -42.15 -18.92
CA VAL A 11 -5.29 -41.13 -19.50
C VAL A 11 -5.63 -40.01 -18.51
N ILE A 12 -5.44 -40.22 -17.20
CA ILE A 12 -5.79 -39.23 -16.16
C ILE A 12 -4.60 -38.29 -15.84
N LEU A 13 -3.39 -38.57 -16.31
CA LEU A 13 -2.19 -37.75 -16.06
C LEU A 13 -1.96 -36.63 -17.10
N GLY A 14 -2.87 -36.45 -18.06
CA GLY A 14 -2.61 -35.62 -19.25
C GLY A 14 -2.98 -34.15 -19.14
N TRP A 15 -3.88 -33.74 -18.25
CA TRP A 15 -4.43 -32.38 -18.23
C TRP A 15 -4.17 -31.67 -16.90
N VAL A 16 -2.89 -31.53 -16.54
CA VAL A 16 -2.49 -30.37 -15.76
C VAL A 16 -2.12 -29.31 -16.78
N THR A 17 -3.13 -28.57 -17.26
CA THR A 17 -2.87 -27.26 -17.84
C THR A 17 -2.35 -26.41 -16.68
N THR A 18 -1.02 -26.30 -16.58
CA THR A 18 -0.42 -25.23 -15.80
C THR A 18 -0.89 -23.94 -16.47
N ALA A 19 -2.00 -23.39 -16.00
CA ALA A 19 -2.34 -22.01 -16.28
C ALA A 19 -1.10 -21.23 -15.84
N SER A 20 -0.34 -20.76 -16.82
CA SER A 20 0.82 -19.93 -16.59
C SER A 20 0.30 -18.63 -15.99
N THR A 21 0.15 -18.62 -14.66
CA THR A 21 -0.11 -17.42 -13.87
C THR A 21 1.19 -16.61 -13.84
N LEU A 22 1.58 -16.12 -15.01
CA LEU A 22 2.72 -15.25 -15.23
C LEU A 22 2.19 -13.84 -15.45
N ALA A 23 2.09 -13.06 -14.38
CA ALA A 23 2.23 -11.61 -14.45
C ALA A 23 2.42 -11.07 -13.03
N TYR A 24 3.60 -10.58 -12.77
CA TYR A 24 4.12 -10.21 -11.46
C TYR A 24 4.77 -8.81 -11.53
N GLU A 25 5.01 -8.37 -12.76
CA GLU A 25 5.39 -7.02 -13.12
C GLU A 25 4.34 -6.48 -14.07
N GLY A 26 3.92 -5.24 -13.87
CA GLY A 26 2.79 -4.70 -14.60
C GLY A 26 2.33 -3.33 -14.14
N THR A 27 1.36 -2.80 -14.87
CA THR A 27 0.63 -1.59 -14.50
C THR A 27 -0.45 -1.95 -13.49
N VAL A 28 -0.47 -1.25 -12.37
CA VAL A 28 -1.55 -1.31 -11.41
C VAL A 28 -2.60 -0.28 -11.82
N SER A 29 -3.84 -0.73 -12.03
CA SER A 29 -4.97 0.18 -12.23
C SER A 29 -6.12 -0.23 -11.30
N ALA A 30 -6.60 0.73 -10.50
CA ALA A 30 -7.76 0.54 -9.64
C ALA A 30 -8.66 1.76 -9.70
N SER A 31 -9.97 1.55 -9.65
CA SER A 31 -10.96 2.62 -9.72
C SER A 31 -12.15 2.35 -8.81
N GLY A 32 -12.75 3.43 -8.33
CA GLY A 32 -14.04 3.48 -7.65
C GLY A 32 -14.85 4.68 -8.15
N SER A 33 -15.88 5.08 -7.40
CA SER A 33 -16.77 6.18 -7.79
C SER A 33 -16.06 7.53 -7.91
N GLU A 34 -15.17 7.84 -6.97
CA GLU A 34 -14.48 9.13 -6.87
C GLU A 34 -12.96 8.98 -6.77
N VAL A 35 -12.46 7.74 -6.81
CA VAL A 35 -11.06 7.40 -6.57
C VAL A 35 -10.50 6.66 -7.78
N ALA A 36 -9.33 7.08 -8.24
CA ALA A 36 -8.61 6.40 -9.32
C ALA A 36 -7.14 6.25 -8.95
N CYS A 37 -6.64 5.01 -8.93
CA CYS A 37 -5.25 4.69 -8.64
C CYS A 37 -4.54 4.13 -9.87
N LYS A 38 -3.32 4.60 -10.11
CA LYS A 38 -2.41 4.13 -11.14
C LYS A 38 -1.03 3.90 -10.54
N GLY A 39 -0.36 2.85 -10.95
CA GLY A 39 0.98 2.53 -10.47
C GLY A 39 1.67 1.49 -11.33
N SER A 40 2.84 1.06 -10.86
CA SER A 40 3.61 -0.04 -11.45
C SER A 40 4.10 -0.99 -10.37
N SER A 41 4.19 -2.26 -10.74
CA SER A 41 4.82 -3.32 -9.95
C SER A 41 6.04 -3.82 -10.72
N VAL A 42 7.17 -3.97 -10.03
CA VAL A 42 8.43 -4.50 -10.60
C VAL A 42 9.02 -5.50 -9.62
N TRP A 43 9.54 -6.62 -10.12
CA TRP A 43 10.24 -7.61 -9.30
C TRP A 43 11.69 -7.15 -9.09
N TYR A 44 12.08 -6.99 -7.83
CA TYR A 44 13.42 -6.59 -7.44
C TYR A 44 13.80 -7.25 -6.12
N GLU A 45 15.00 -7.83 -6.03
CA GLU A 45 15.53 -8.44 -4.81
C GLU A 45 14.54 -9.40 -4.08
N SER A 46 13.92 -10.30 -4.85
CA SER A 46 12.96 -11.31 -4.34
C SER A 46 11.64 -10.76 -3.78
N ARG A 47 11.29 -9.51 -4.12
CA ARG A 47 9.99 -8.90 -3.78
C ARG A 47 9.45 -8.09 -4.95
N TYR A 48 8.14 -7.90 -4.99
CA TYR A 48 7.51 -6.92 -5.87
C TYR A 48 7.51 -5.58 -5.18
N ARG A 49 8.20 -4.61 -5.78
CA ARG A 49 8.10 -3.21 -5.40
C ARG A 49 6.98 -2.58 -6.20
N VAL A 50 6.00 -2.03 -5.50
CA VAL A 50 4.81 -1.42 -6.08
C VAL A 50 4.78 0.04 -5.71
N VAL A 51 4.74 0.91 -6.70
CA VAL A 51 4.67 2.36 -6.52
C VAL A 51 3.52 2.94 -7.32
N GLY A 52 2.88 3.97 -6.81
CA GLY A 52 1.82 4.61 -7.56
C GLY A 52 1.19 5.81 -6.87
N ARG A 53 0.09 6.25 -7.48
CA ARG A 53 -0.70 7.38 -7.03
C ARG A 53 -2.19 7.08 -7.15
N CYS A 54 -2.94 7.52 -6.15
CA CYS A 54 -4.39 7.59 -6.12
C CYS A 54 -4.85 9.04 -6.15
N GLU A 55 -5.75 9.36 -7.06
CA GLU A 55 -6.50 10.60 -7.10
C GLU A 55 -7.83 10.42 -6.36
N GLY A 56 -8.33 11.48 -5.72
CA GLY A 56 -9.60 11.45 -4.97
C GLY A 56 -9.49 11.13 -3.47
N LEU A 57 -8.31 10.73 -2.97
CA LEU A 57 -8.07 10.40 -1.55
C LEU A 57 -7.50 11.58 -0.75
N VAL A 58 -8.13 12.75 -0.84
CA VAL A 58 -7.67 13.97 -0.14
C VAL A 58 -8.32 14.16 1.22
N TYR A 59 -9.54 13.63 1.38
CA TYR A 59 -10.33 13.73 2.61
C TYR A 59 -10.58 12.35 3.21
N PRO A 60 -10.79 12.26 4.53
CA PRO A 60 -11.25 11.03 5.18
C PRO A 60 -12.53 10.50 4.52
N TYR A 61 -12.68 9.17 4.48
CA TYR A 61 -13.84 8.53 3.88
C TYR A 61 -15.10 8.77 4.71
N GLU A 62 -14.97 8.63 6.03
CA GLU A 62 -15.97 8.91 7.07
C GLU A 62 -15.20 9.39 8.32
N THR A 63 -15.90 9.94 9.33
CA THR A 63 -15.25 10.50 10.54
C THR A 63 -14.40 9.51 11.33
N GLN A 64 -14.61 8.20 11.15
CA GLN A 64 -13.86 7.14 11.80
C GLN A 64 -12.86 6.44 10.88
N TYR A 65 -12.80 6.80 9.59
CA TYR A 65 -12.02 6.12 8.56
C TYR A 65 -11.09 7.13 7.88
N GLU A 66 -10.00 7.45 8.58
CA GLU A 66 -9.03 8.48 8.19
C GLU A 66 -7.81 7.92 7.44
N TYR A 67 -7.59 6.61 7.51
CA TYR A 67 -6.46 5.94 6.88
C TYR A 67 -6.90 5.24 5.60
N TYR A 68 -6.03 5.23 4.59
CA TYR A 68 -6.25 4.45 3.39
C TYR A 68 -5.12 3.45 3.27
N SER A 69 -5.44 2.18 3.05
CA SER A 69 -4.44 1.14 2.85
C SER A 69 -4.67 0.45 1.52
N ILE A 70 -3.58 0.14 0.83
CA ILE A 70 -3.59 -0.65 -0.39
C ILE A 70 -3.23 -2.10 -0.07
N TRP A 71 -3.95 -3.02 -0.70
CA TRP A 71 -3.81 -4.46 -0.49
C TRP A 71 -3.63 -5.16 -1.81
N ALA A 72 -2.72 -6.13 -1.84
CA ALA A 72 -2.51 -7.03 -2.97
C ALA A 72 -3.23 -8.36 -2.71
N HIS A 73 -3.90 -8.89 -3.74
CA HIS A 73 -4.53 -10.21 -3.68
C HIS A 73 -3.50 -11.31 -3.97
N ASP A 74 -3.14 -12.10 -2.95
CA ASP A 74 -2.23 -13.24 -3.08
C ASP A 74 -2.87 -14.34 -3.93
N VAL A 75 -2.28 -14.63 -5.09
CA VAL A 75 -2.78 -15.64 -6.03
C VAL A 75 -2.68 -17.05 -5.45
N ALA A 76 -1.67 -17.33 -4.63
CA ALA A 76 -1.48 -18.67 -4.05
C ALA A 76 -2.43 -18.91 -2.88
N ARG A 77 -2.63 -17.92 -2.03
CA ARG A 77 -3.42 -18.06 -0.79
C ARG A 77 -4.87 -17.62 -0.93
N GLN A 78 -5.22 -16.90 -1.99
CA GLN A 78 -6.54 -16.29 -2.20
C GLN A 78 -6.92 -15.36 -1.04
N THR A 79 -5.94 -14.62 -0.52
CA THR A 79 -6.09 -13.69 0.61
C THR A 79 -5.47 -12.35 0.27
N TYR A 80 -5.94 -11.28 0.90
CA TYR A 80 -5.30 -9.98 0.78
C TYR A 80 -4.11 -9.85 1.72
N VAL A 81 -3.00 -9.38 1.18
CA VAL A 81 -1.80 -8.97 1.92
C VAL A 81 -1.64 -7.47 1.79
N ARG A 82 -1.25 -6.81 2.89
CA ARG A 82 -1.07 -5.37 2.89
C ARG A 82 0.16 -5.00 2.08
N LEU A 83 0.02 -3.99 1.22
CA LEU A 83 1.16 -3.38 0.51
C LEU A 83 1.72 -2.24 1.35
N ASP A 84 0.95 -1.17 1.52
CA ASP A 84 1.31 -0.01 2.35
C ASP A 84 0.07 0.87 2.61
N ASP A 85 0.26 1.98 3.31
CA ASP A 85 -0.70 3.07 3.35
C ASP A 85 -0.63 3.99 2.13
N VAL A 86 -1.75 4.64 1.84
CA VAL A 86 -1.85 5.68 0.82
C VAL A 86 -1.78 7.04 1.51
N ASP A 87 -0.58 7.61 1.59
CA ASP A 87 -0.36 8.94 2.17
C ASP A 87 -0.48 10.03 1.10
N ARG A 88 -1.47 10.93 1.26
CA ARG A 88 -1.74 12.05 0.33
C ARG A 88 -1.86 11.59 -1.13
N GLY A 89 -2.43 10.40 -1.32
CA GLY A 89 -2.60 9.80 -2.63
C GLY A 89 -1.33 9.14 -3.18
N TYR A 90 -0.23 9.02 -2.45
CA TYR A 90 0.95 8.26 -2.88
C TYR A 90 1.07 6.97 -2.08
N PHE A 91 1.58 5.92 -2.71
CA PHE A 91 1.90 4.67 -2.01
C PHE A 91 3.15 4.04 -2.59
N GLU A 92 3.90 3.37 -1.71
CA GLU A 92 5.08 2.59 -2.06
C GLU A 92 5.17 1.39 -1.12
N GLY A 93 5.05 0.18 -1.66
CA GLY A 93 5.03 -1.03 -0.84
C GLY A 93 5.77 -2.19 -1.49
N ASP A 94 6.24 -3.10 -0.64
CA ASP A 94 6.91 -4.33 -1.06
C ASP A 94 6.09 -5.56 -0.68
N VAL A 95 5.89 -6.48 -1.63
CA VAL A 95 5.20 -7.75 -1.38
C VAL A 95 6.01 -8.92 -1.92
N SER A 96 6.24 -9.93 -1.09
CA SER A 96 7.02 -11.12 -1.49
C SER A 96 6.17 -12.18 -2.21
N VAL A 97 4.86 -11.96 -2.33
CA VAL A 97 3.93 -12.89 -2.95
C VAL A 97 3.42 -12.37 -4.28
N ALA A 98 3.20 -13.31 -5.18
CA ALA A 98 2.46 -13.20 -6.41
C ALA A 98 1.07 -12.56 -6.21
N PHE A 99 0.73 -11.50 -6.97
CA PHE A 99 -0.60 -10.89 -6.92
C PHE A 99 -1.15 -10.50 -8.29
N ASP A 100 -2.48 -10.54 -8.46
CA ASP A 100 -3.19 -10.25 -9.72
C ASP A 100 -4.19 -9.09 -9.62
N LYS A 101 -4.52 -8.67 -8.38
CA LYS A 101 -5.48 -7.61 -8.08
C LYS A 101 -4.98 -6.74 -6.95
N VAL A 102 -5.45 -5.51 -6.93
CA VAL A 102 -5.30 -4.61 -5.79
C VAL A 102 -6.65 -4.06 -5.37
N ILE A 103 -6.77 -3.77 -4.08
CA ILE A 103 -7.88 -3.00 -3.52
C ILE A 103 -7.32 -1.89 -2.65
N VAL A 104 -8.06 -0.79 -2.59
CA VAL A 104 -7.83 0.29 -1.63
C VAL A 104 -9.02 0.29 -0.68
N THR A 105 -8.74 0.29 0.61
CA THR A 105 -9.76 0.35 1.67
C THR A 105 -9.56 1.57 2.54
N ALA A 106 -10.67 2.06 3.09
CA ALA A 106 -10.63 3.03 4.18
C ALA A 106 -10.54 2.27 5.51
N GLU A 107 -9.64 2.67 6.38
CA GLU A 107 -9.28 2.00 7.63
C GLU A 107 -9.45 2.94 8.83
N GLN A 108 -9.83 2.38 9.97
CA GLN A 108 -9.96 3.15 11.22
C GLN A 108 -8.61 3.42 11.88
N ASP A 109 -7.62 2.58 11.59
CA ASP A 109 -6.28 2.62 12.17
C ASP A 109 -5.26 2.30 11.08
N GLY A 110 -4.08 2.95 11.14
CA GLY A 110 -2.95 2.65 10.26
C GLY A 110 -2.27 1.31 10.57
N ALA A 111 -2.61 0.61 11.65
CA ALA A 111 -1.97 -0.67 12.02
C ALA A 111 -2.81 -1.94 11.74
N VAL A 112 -3.74 -1.88 10.77
CA VAL A 112 -4.62 -3.02 10.44
C VAL A 112 -3.89 -4.18 9.75
N ARG A 113 -4.35 -5.41 10.04
CA ARG A 113 -3.81 -6.68 9.49
C ARG A 113 -4.69 -7.33 8.43
N LYS A 114 -5.90 -6.81 8.24
CA LYS A 114 -6.87 -7.27 7.24
C LYS A 114 -7.58 -6.05 6.66
N PRO A 115 -7.98 -6.09 5.38
CA PRO A 115 -8.74 -5.02 4.77
C PRO A 115 -10.10 -4.88 5.45
N SER A 116 -10.55 -3.64 5.63
CA SER A 116 -11.93 -3.36 6.01
C SER A 116 -12.92 -3.70 4.89
N GLU A 117 -14.20 -3.68 5.22
CA GLU A 117 -15.29 -3.83 4.23
C GLU A 117 -15.49 -2.55 3.39
N LYS A 118 -14.82 -1.44 3.72
CA LYS A 118 -14.95 -0.14 3.06
C LYS A 118 -13.98 -0.02 1.88
N ILE A 119 -14.26 -0.78 0.83
CA ILE A 119 -13.46 -0.74 -0.41
C ILE A 119 -13.79 0.54 -1.18
N VAL A 120 -12.78 1.39 -1.41
CA VAL A 120 -12.92 2.67 -2.12
C VAL A 120 -12.48 2.60 -3.57
N ALA A 121 -11.57 1.69 -3.91
CA ALA A 121 -11.15 1.41 -5.28
C ALA A 121 -10.72 -0.05 -5.41
N SER A 122 -10.91 -0.63 -6.58
CA SER A 122 -10.43 -1.97 -6.89
C SER A 122 -9.98 -2.08 -8.33
N GLY A 123 -9.08 -3.00 -8.61
CA GLY A 123 -8.74 -3.31 -9.99
C GLY A 123 -7.66 -4.38 -10.13
N ARG A 124 -7.21 -4.56 -11.36
CA ARG A 124 -6.34 -5.66 -11.77
C ARG A 124 -4.94 -5.14 -12.10
N VAL A 125 -3.97 -6.05 -11.99
CA VAL A 125 -2.62 -5.79 -12.48
C VAL A 125 -2.56 -6.21 -13.94
N GLU A 126 -2.29 -5.25 -14.82
CA GLU A 126 -2.07 -5.50 -16.25
C GLU A 126 -0.59 -5.80 -16.49
N LYS A 127 -0.31 -6.97 -17.07
CA LYS A 127 1.06 -7.44 -17.29
C LYS A 127 1.83 -6.51 -18.23
N PHE A 128 3.10 -6.22 -17.88
CA PHE A 128 4.02 -5.67 -18.87
C PHE A 128 4.33 -6.70 -19.95
N SER A 129 4.04 -6.35 -21.20
CA SER A 129 4.56 -7.08 -22.35
C SER A 129 5.85 -6.41 -22.80
N PHE A 130 6.98 -7.12 -22.68
CA PHE A 130 8.26 -6.69 -23.24
C PHE A 130 8.48 -7.21 -24.66
N ASP A 131 7.45 -7.79 -25.29
CA ASP A 131 7.52 -8.22 -26.68
C ASP A 131 7.59 -7.00 -27.60
N LYS A 132 8.73 -6.83 -28.27
CA LYS A 132 9.01 -5.72 -29.20
C LYS A 132 8.07 -5.70 -30.40
N SER A 133 7.27 -6.75 -30.60
CA SER A 133 6.35 -6.92 -31.73
C SER A 133 4.95 -6.33 -31.48
N GLN A 134 4.65 -5.91 -30.24
CA GLN A 134 3.33 -5.41 -29.85
C GLN A 134 3.36 -3.87 -29.75
N VAL A 135 3.06 -3.17 -30.85
CA VAL A 135 2.70 -1.75 -30.79
C VAL A 135 1.25 -1.68 -30.31
N GLY A 136 1.06 -1.59 -29.00
CA GLY A 136 -0.25 -1.70 -28.37
C GLY A 136 -1.17 -0.52 -28.69
N VAL A 137 -2.29 -0.79 -29.37
CA VAL A 137 -3.48 0.06 -29.34
C VAL A 137 -4.07 -0.02 -27.94
N GLN A 138 -4.12 1.11 -27.23
CA GLN A 138 -4.86 1.22 -25.97
C GLN A 138 -6.36 1.07 -26.26
N THR A 139 -6.93 -0.09 -25.96
CA THR A 139 -8.38 -0.25 -25.91
C THR A 139 -8.86 0.17 -24.53
N THR A 140 -9.40 1.39 -24.42
CA THR A 140 -10.20 1.82 -23.27
C THR A 140 -11.49 0.99 -23.23
N VAL A 141 -11.54 -0.03 -22.37
CA VAL A 141 -12.81 -0.67 -22.01
C VAL A 141 -13.40 0.12 -20.85
N ALA A 142 -14.37 0.98 -21.17
CA ALA A 142 -15.26 1.58 -20.19
C ALA A 142 -16.24 0.50 -19.72
N GLU A 143 -16.08 0.00 -18.50
CA GLU A 143 -17.09 -0.83 -17.83
C GLU A 143 -18.01 0.08 -17.02
N ASN A 144 -19.23 0.29 -17.53
CA ASN A 144 -20.33 0.96 -16.84
C ASN A 144 -21.28 -0.09 -16.25
N LYS A 145 -21.53 -0.07 -14.92
CA LYS A 145 -22.86 -0.28 -14.28
C LYS A 145 -22.81 -0.27 -12.72
N PRO A 146 -23.96 -0.16 -11.99
CA PRO A 146 -24.68 1.07 -11.68
C PRO A 146 -24.85 1.34 -10.15
N GLY A 147 -24.81 2.63 -9.77
CA GLY A 147 -25.71 3.25 -8.77
C GLY A 147 -25.60 2.87 -7.29
N GLU A 148 -25.10 3.81 -6.48
CA GLU A 148 -25.76 4.22 -5.23
C GLU A 148 -25.54 5.72 -5.05
N ASN A 149 -26.61 6.50 -5.19
CA ASN A 149 -26.61 7.93 -4.88
C ASN A 149 -26.42 8.11 -3.38
N LYS A 150 -25.25 8.58 -2.95
CA LYS A 150 -25.12 9.29 -1.68
C LYS A 150 -25.00 10.77 -1.96
N THR A 151 -26.11 11.45 -1.72
CA THR A 151 -26.28 12.89 -1.68
C THR A 151 -25.21 13.51 -0.78
N MET A 152 -24.20 14.15 -1.37
CA MET A 152 -23.37 15.10 -0.64
C MET A 152 -24.17 16.38 -0.44
N THR A 153 -24.47 16.72 0.81
CA THR A 153 -25.03 18.03 1.16
C THR A 153 -23.90 19.05 1.14
N VAL A 154 -23.79 19.81 0.06
CA VAL A 154 -22.89 20.96 -0.03
C VAL A 154 -23.45 22.08 0.83
N GLN A 155 -22.86 22.31 2.00
CA GLN A 155 -23.11 23.53 2.76
C GLN A 155 -22.28 24.65 2.14
N ASN A 156 -22.87 25.30 1.13
CA ASN A 156 -22.37 26.53 0.57
C ASN A 156 -22.54 27.64 1.63
N THR A 157 -21.44 28.22 2.10
CA THR A 157 -21.45 29.53 2.75
C THR A 157 -20.35 30.35 2.12
N GLU A 158 -20.73 31.10 1.09
CA GLU A 158 -19.96 32.26 0.65
C GLU A 158 -19.96 33.30 1.77
N THR A 159 -18.79 33.65 2.30
CA THR A 159 -18.53 35.04 2.66
C THR A 159 -17.04 35.39 2.54
N ALA A 160 -16.77 36.34 1.64
CA ALA A 160 -15.70 37.32 1.65
C ALA A 160 -14.23 36.87 1.72
N LYS A 161 -13.63 36.92 0.53
CA LYS A 161 -12.25 37.28 0.22
C LYS A 161 -11.66 38.33 1.18
N LYS A 162 -10.60 37.99 1.90
CA LYS A 162 -9.60 38.96 2.37
C LYS A 162 -8.20 38.40 2.17
N THR A 163 -7.54 38.90 1.13
CA THR A 163 -6.11 38.76 0.90
C THR A 163 -5.36 39.56 1.97
N THR A 164 -4.51 38.89 2.76
CA THR A 164 -3.38 39.52 3.45
C THR A 164 -2.25 38.51 3.62
N THR A 165 -1.24 38.67 2.78
CA THR A 165 0.21 38.55 2.98
C THR A 165 0.74 37.72 4.16
N SER A 166 1.52 36.70 3.79
CA SER A 166 2.76 36.19 4.40
C SER A 166 3.00 36.42 5.91
N SER A 167 3.02 35.32 6.66
CA SER A 167 3.83 35.20 7.88
C SER A 167 4.43 33.79 7.91
N ALA A 168 5.63 33.66 7.32
CA ALA A 168 6.54 32.57 7.63
C ALA A 168 6.85 32.59 9.13
N GLY A 169 6.57 31.50 9.85
CA GLY A 169 6.82 31.45 11.28
C GLY A 169 6.52 30.11 11.94
N SER A 170 7.58 29.31 12.09
CA SER A 170 7.75 28.35 13.20
C SER A 170 7.02 27.00 13.16
N VAL A 171 7.39 26.14 12.19
CA VAL A 171 7.35 24.65 12.35
C VAL A 171 8.75 24.04 12.46
N ILE A 172 9.80 24.85 12.35
CA ILE A 172 11.21 24.44 12.43
C ILE A 172 11.67 24.21 13.89
N GLY A 173 10.86 24.59 14.90
CA GLY A 173 11.22 24.47 16.31
C GLY A 173 10.98 23.10 16.97
N ARG A 174 10.18 22.19 16.38
CA ARG A 174 9.81 20.92 17.03
C ARG A 174 10.75 19.74 16.74
N ILE A 175 11.49 19.79 15.64
CA ILE A 175 12.45 18.71 15.29
C ILE A 175 13.78 18.91 16.04
N ILE A 176 14.19 20.18 16.24
CA ILE A 176 15.44 20.51 16.93
C ILE A 176 15.35 20.24 18.44
N THR A 177 14.17 20.42 19.06
CA THR A 177 13.97 20.10 20.48
C THR A 177 14.00 18.59 20.75
N SER A 178 13.50 17.76 19.82
CA SER A 178 13.56 16.30 19.96
C SER A 178 15.01 15.78 19.96
N LEU A 179 15.86 16.30 19.07
CA LEU A 179 17.25 15.85 18.97
C LEU A 179 18.10 16.28 20.18
N LEU A 180 17.87 17.49 20.70
CA LEU A 180 18.59 18.00 21.88
C LEU A 180 18.24 17.21 23.16
N VAL A 181 16.99 16.77 23.31
CA VAL A 181 16.55 15.96 24.46
C VAL A 181 17.25 14.60 24.44
N ILE A 182 17.38 13.95 23.29
CA ILE A 182 18.07 12.66 23.15
C ILE A 182 19.55 12.80 23.53
N ILE A 183 20.22 13.85 23.04
CA ILE A 183 21.63 14.11 23.37
C ILE A 183 21.82 14.33 24.87
N LEU A 184 20.94 15.10 25.52
CA LEU A 184 21.01 15.35 26.96
C LEU A 184 20.82 14.07 27.79
N ILE A 185 19.92 13.17 27.36
CA ILE A 185 19.69 11.89 28.04
C ILE A 185 20.95 11.01 27.94
N VAL A 186 21.56 10.90 26.75
CA VAL A 186 22.76 10.08 26.55
C VAL A 186 23.93 10.63 27.38
N VAL A 187 24.16 11.94 27.36
CA VAL A 187 25.22 12.58 28.16
C VAL A 187 24.96 12.39 29.67
N GLY A 188 23.70 12.51 30.11
CA GLY A 188 23.31 12.27 31.49
C GLY A 188 23.63 10.84 31.96
N ILE A 189 23.34 9.84 31.13
CA ILE A 189 23.65 8.42 31.42
C ILE A 189 25.17 8.21 31.50
N VAL A 190 25.95 8.80 30.59
CA VAL A 190 27.42 8.68 30.58
C VAL A 190 28.02 9.30 31.84
N ILE A 191 27.57 10.49 32.24
CA ILE A 191 28.06 11.16 33.45
C ILE A 191 27.66 10.37 34.71
N ALA A 192 26.39 9.94 34.81
CA ALA A 192 25.91 9.15 35.93
C ALA A 192 26.65 7.80 36.05
N GLY A 193 26.86 7.11 34.94
CA GLY A 193 27.69 5.91 34.89
C GLY A 193 29.12 6.20 35.35
N SER A 194 29.75 7.24 34.83
CA SER A 194 31.13 7.62 35.19
C SER A 194 31.29 7.96 36.68
N LEU A 195 30.29 8.60 37.29
CA LEU A 195 30.28 8.90 38.71
C LEU A 195 30.06 7.64 39.56
N LEU A 196 29.17 6.74 39.13
CA LEU A 196 28.96 5.45 39.80
C LEU A 196 30.20 4.55 39.72
N PHE A 197 30.94 4.56 38.60
CA PHE A 197 32.20 3.84 38.46
C PHE A 197 33.33 4.48 39.27
N ARG A 198 33.40 5.82 39.36
CA ARG A 198 34.35 6.49 40.29
C ARG A 198 34.07 6.18 41.75
N ASN A 199 32.80 6.08 42.16
CA ASN A 199 32.46 5.82 43.56
C ASN A 199 32.65 4.34 43.96
N ARG A 200 32.78 3.42 42.99
CA ARG A 200 33.04 1.99 43.22
C ARG A 200 34.49 1.56 42.96
N GLY A 201 35.34 2.44 42.40
CA GLY A 201 36.75 2.17 42.10
C GLY A 201 37.73 2.45 43.24
N SER A 202 37.27 2.86 44.43
CA SER A 202 38.12 3.03 45.61
C SER A 202 37.91 1.90 46.61
N VAL A 203 38.23 0.67 46.20
CA VAL A 203 38.52 -0.40 47.16
C VAL A 203 39.94 -0.86 46.84
N SER A 204 40.89 -0.27 47.58
CA SER A 204 42.26 -0.76 47.65
C SER A 204 42.23 -2.12 48.35
N ALA A 205 42.67 -3.17 47.65
CA ALA A 205 43.31 -4.37 48.20
C ALA A 205 43.99 -5.11 47.04
#